data_AF-A0A651GH58-F1
#
_entry.id   AF-A0A651GH58-F1
#
_cell.length_a   1.000
_cell.length_b   1.000
_cell.length_c   1.000
_cell.angle_alpha   90.00
_cell.angle_beta   90.00
_cell.angle_gamma   90.00
#
_symmetry.space_group_name_H-M   'P 1'
#
loop_
_entity.id
_entity.type
_entity.pdbx_description
1 polymer ?
#
loop_
_entity_poly.entity_id
_entity_poly.type
_entity_poly.pdbx_seq_one_letter_code
_entity_poly.pdbx_strand_id
1 'polypeptide(L)'
;MDFKKKWWRHSVIGVTLVGLGINLIGEAIIVKGSGPEVFELAHAAHWFWVGLFGLAALNAGISFIADAVKNRIYLEMETGEAPAAKK
;
A
#
# COMPACT_ATOMS: atom_id res chain seq x y z
N MET A 1 -22.68 -3.83 -0.08
CA MET A 1 -22.03 -2.52 0.15
C MET A 1 -22.01 -1.78 -1.16
N ASP A 2 -22.54 -0.56 -1.17
CA ASP A 2 -22.50 0.41 -2.27
C ASP A 2 -21.06 0.65 -2.78
N PHE A 3 -20.89 0.79 -4.11
CA PHE A 3 -19.61 1.03 -4.77
C PHE A 3 -18.95 2.31 -4.25
N LYS A 4 -19.72 3.36 -3.94
CA LYS A 4 -19.20 4.60 -3.35
C LYS A 4 -18.55 4.36 -1.98
N LYS A 5 -19.21 3.58 -1.11
CA LYS A 5 -18.69 3.24 0.22
C LYS A 5 -17.44 2.36 0.12
N LYS A 6 -17.41 1.41 -0.83
CA LYS A 6 -16.22 0.59 -1.09
C LYS A 6 -15.08 1.45 -1.59
N TRP A 7 -15.29 2.27 -2.63
CA TRP A 7 -14.27 3.17 -3.17
C TRP A 7 -13.62 4.00 -2.07
N TRP A 8 -14.42 4.75 -1.30
CA TRP A 8 -13.89 5.62 -0.25
C TRP A 8 -13.06 4.86 0.79
N ARG A 9 -13.57 3.73 1.30
CA ARG A 9 -12.85 2.94 2.31
C ARG A 9 -11.55 2.35 1.77
N HIS A 10 -11.57 1.77 0.56
CA HIS A 10 -10.36 1.18 -0.04
C HIS A 10 -9.35 2.27 -0.41
N SER A 11 -9.78 3.46 -0.81
CA SER A 11 -8.89 4.61 -1.04
C SER A 11 -8.16 5.03 0.23
N VAL A 12 -8.88 5.21 1.35
CA VAL A 12 -8.26 5.62 2.63
C VAL A 12 -7.28 4.55 3.14
N ILE A 13 -7.70 3.28 3.13
CA ILE A 13 -6.83 2.16 3.53
C ILE A 13 -5.61 2.08 2.62
N GLY A 14 -5.81 2.17 1.31
CA GLY A 14 -4.75 2.08 0.32
C GLY A 14 -3.67 3.15 0.49
N VAL A 15 -4.07 4.42 0.57
CA VAL A 15 -3.13 5.54 0.78
C VAL A 15 -2.40 5.41 2.11
N THR A 16 -3.11 5.03 3.18
CA THR A 16 -2.52 4.85 4.51
C THR A 16 -1.47 3.73 4.52
N LEU A 17 -1.80 2.58 3.91
CA LEU A 17 -0.88 1.44 3.83
C LEU A 17 0.33 1.71 2.94
N VAL A 18 0.17 2.46 1.84
CA VAL A 18 1.31 2.89 1.01
C VAL A 18 2.25 3.79 1.80
N GLY A 19 1.72 4.81 2.49
CA GLY A 19 2.53 5.69 3.34
C GLY A 19 3.24 4.93 4.47
N LEU A 20 2.52 4.04 5.16
CA LEU A 20 3.08 3.16 6.18
C LEU A 20 4.19 2.27 5.62
N GLY A 21 3.95 1.62 4.47
CA GLY A 21 4.91 0.74 3.82
C GLY A 21 6.20 1.46 3.44
N ILE A 22 6.11 2.65 2.86
CA ILE A 22 7.26 3.49 2.51
C ILE A 22 8.08 3.84 3.77
N ASN A 23 7.42 4.26 4.85
CA ASN A 23 8.11 4.60 6.10
C ASN A 23 8.82 3.39 6.73
N LEU A 24 8.16 2.22 6.79
CA LEU A 24 8.77 1.00 7.33
C LEU A 24 9.96 0.52 6.46
N ILE A 25 9.86 0.63 5.14
CA ILE A 25 10.97 0.32 4.24
C ILE A 25 12.15 1.28 4.49
N GLY A 26 11.87 2.58 4.62
CA GLY A 26 12.88 3.59 4.95
C GLY A 26 13.58 3.30 6.28
N GLU A 27 12.80 3.00 7.33
CA GLU A 27 13.32 2.61 8.64
C GLU A 27 14.20 1.36 8.55
N ALA A 28 13.75 0.33 7.83
CA ALA A 28 14.53 -0.89 7.63
C ALA A 28 15.87 -0.62 6.92
N ILE A 29 15.90 0.29 5.94
CA ILE A 29 17.12 0.69 5.24
C ILE A 29 18.07 1.40 6.20
N ILE A 30 17.55 2.33 7.03
CA ILE A 30 18.35 3.06 8.02
C ILE A 30 18.94 2.08 9.05
N VAL A 31 18.12 1.22 9.65
CA VAL A 31 18.57 0.20 10.62
C VAL A 31 19.63 -0.69 10.00
N LYS A 32 19.40 -1.20 8.78
CA LYS A 32 20.39 -2.02 8.06
C LYS A 32 21.71 -1.30 7.82
N GLY A 33 21.67 0.00 7.56
CA GLY A 33 22.84 0.85 7.32
C GLY A 33 23.63 1.19 8.59
N SER A 34 22.98 1.20 9.76
CA SER A 34 23.61 1.49 11.05
C SER A 34 24.09 0.24 11.79
N GLY A 35 24.38 -0.84 11.06
CA GLY A 35 24.71 -2.14 11.63
C GLY A 35 26.13 -2.27 12.17
N PRO A 36 26.37 -3.26 13.05
CA PRO A 36 27.70 -3.57 13.59
C PRO A 36 28.65 -4.09 12.49
N GLU A 37 29.96 -3.92 12.69
CA GLU A 37 31.00 -4.37 11.73
C GLU A 37 31.03 -5.89 11.56
N VAL A 38 30.59 -6.63 12.58
CA VAL A 38 30.53 -8.09 12.59
C VAL A 38 29.08 -8.54 12.53
N PHE A 39 28.82 -9.69 11.92
CA PHE A 39 27.46 -10.19 11.78
C PHE A 39 26.79 -10.44 13.14
N GLU A 40 25.70 -9.72 13.38
CA GLU A 40 24.82 -9.94 14.54
C GLU A 40 23.42 -10.32 14.08
N LEU A 41 22.99 -11.53 14.47
CA LEU A 41 21.69 -12.07 14.05
C LEU A 41 20.51 -11.21 14.52
N ALA A 42 20.59 -10.65 15.73
CA ALA A 42 19.51 -9.81 16.28
C ALA A 42 19.33 -8.53 15.46
N HIS A 43 20.43 -7.86 15.08
CA HIS A 43 20.40 -6.71 14.21
C HIS A 43 19.87 -7.08 12.81
N ALA A 44 20.35 -8.20 12.25
CA ALA A 44 19.90 -8.70 10.95
C ALA A 44 18.39 -8.99 10.91
N ALA A 45 17.88 -9.66 11.95
CA ALA A 45 16.46 -9.97 12.07
C ALA A 45 15.61 -8.69 12.19
N HIS A 46 16.11 -7.66 12.89
CA HIS A 46 15.36 -6.43 13.10
C HIS A 46 15.03 -5.72 11.78
N TRP A 47 16.04 -5.37 10.97
CA TRP A 47 15.76 -4.69 9.69
C TRP A 47 15.04 -5.60 8.69
N PHE A 48 15.28 -6.92 8.73
CA PHE A 48 14.59 -7.86 7.86
C PHE A 48 13.08 -7.85 8.11
N TRP A 49 12.65 -7.99 9.36
CA TRP A 49 11.22 -8.03 9.68
C TRP A 49 10.53 -6.69 9.47
N VAL A 50 11.17 -5.58 9.85
CA VAL A 50 10.64 -4.23 9.59
C VAL A 50 10.47 -4.01 8.08
N GLY A 51 11.47 -4.39 7.29
CA GLY A 51 11.43 -4.28 5.83
C GLY A 51 10.37 -5.20 5.21
N LEU A 52 10.23 -6.43 5.70
CA LEU A 52 9.21 -7.37 5.24
C LEU A 52 7.79 -6.84 5.51
N PHE A 53 7.53 -6.32 6.71
CA PHE A 53 6.24 -5.69 7.01
C PHE A 53 6.00 -4.45 6.16
N GLY A 54 7.06 -3.65 5.89
CA GLY A 54 6.98 -2.51 4.98
C GLY A 54 6.59 -2.91 3.56
N LEU A 55 7.24 -3.94 3.01
CA LEU A 55 6.92 -4.48 1.69
C LEU A 55 5.50 -5.08 1.63
N ALA A 56 5.10 -5.81 2.67
CA ALA A 56 3.74 -6.37 2.76
C ALA A 56 2.68 -5.26 2.80
N ALA A 57 2.88 -4.23 3.64
CA ALA A 57 1.99 -3.08 3.75
C ALA A 57 1.91 -2.30 2.42
N LEU A 58 3.05 -2.07 1.75
CA LEU A 58 3.08 -1.36 0.48
C LEU A 58 2.30 -2.11 -0.61
N ASN A 59 2.53 -3.42 -0.75
CA ASN A 59 1.83 -4.24 -1.73
C ASN A 59 0.33 -4.31 -1.44
N ALA A 60 -0.06 -4.51 -0.17
CA ALA A 60 -1.45 -4.47 0.23
C ALA A 60 -2.09 -3.10 -0.10
N GLY A 61 -1.39 -2.00 0.20
CA GLY A 61 -1.84 -0.64 -0.11
C GLY A 61 -2.10 -0.44 -1.61
N ILE A 62 -1.19 -0.89 -2.47
CA ILE A 62 -1.37 -0.85 -3.93
C ILE A 62 -2.60 -1.67 -4.36
N SER A 63 -2.80 -2.87 -3.81
CA SER A 63 -3.99 -3.68 -4.11
C SER A 63 -5.29 -2.97 -3.69
N PHE A 64 -5.31 -2.35 -2.51
CA PHE A 64 -6.45 -1.55 -2.05
C PHE A 64 -6.73 -0.36 -2.96
N ILE A 65 -5.69 0.34 -3.43
CA ILE A 65 -5.85 1.45 -4.39
C ILE A 65 -6.45 0.93 -5.71
N ALA A 66 -5.93 -0.18 -6.25
CA ALA A 66 -6.45 -0.77 -7.48
C ALA A 66 -7.93 -1.18 -7.35
N ASP A 67 -8.30 -1.78 -6.22
CA ASP A 67 -9.70 -2.09 -5.92
C ASP A 67 -10.55 -0.84 -5.76
N ALA A 68 -10.04 0.22 -5.14
CA ALA A 68 -10.74 1.49 -5.04
C ALA A 68 -11.04 2.08 -6.42
N VAL A 69 -10.06 2.10 -7.33
CA VAL A 69 -10.22 2.57 -8.71
C VAL A 69 -11.27 1.76 -9.45
N LYS A 70 -11.24 0.42 -9.34
CA LYS A 70 -12.30 -0.44 -9.93
C LYS A 70 -13.69 -0.08 -9.42
N ASN A 71 -13.86 0.10 -8.11
CA ASN A 71 -15.16 0.48 -7.54
C ASN A 71 -15.59 1.88 -7.98
N ARG A 72 -14.65 2.82 -8.20
CA ARG A 72 -14.97 4.15 -8.75
C ARG A 72 -15.52 4.05 -10.18
N ILE A 73 -14.89 3.23 -11.02
CA ILE A 73 -15.35 2.99 -12.39
C ILE A 73 -16.76 2.36 -12.39
N TYR A 74 -16.99 1.35 -11.55
CA TYR A 74 -18.33 0.74 -11.46
C TYR A 74 -19.39 1.73 -10.98
N LEU A 75 -19.05 2.64 -10.06
CA LEU A 75 -19.94 3.71 -9.64
C LEU A 75 -20.28 4.65 -10.80
N GLU A 76 -19.28 5.06 -11.60
CA GLU A 76 -19.50 5.94 -12.77
C GLU A 76 -20.35 5.29 -13.85
N MET A 77 -20.22 3.97 -14.04
CA MET A 77 -21.10 3.20 -14.93
C MET A 77 -22.54 3.16 -14.42
N GLU A 78 -22.74 3.00 -13.10
CA GLU A 78 -24.08 3.00 -12.49
C GLU A 78 -24.75 4.39 -12.52
N THR A 79 -23.98 5.46 -12.35
CA THR A 79 -24.50 6.84 -12.37
C THR A 79 -24.67 7.42 -13.78
N GLY A 80 -24.21 6.72 -14.82
CA GLY A 80 -24.22 7.22 -16.20
C GLY A 80 -23.17 8.32 -16.46
N GLU A 81 -22.22 8.52 -15.54
CA GLU A 81 -21.10 9.47 -15.66
C GLU A 81 -19.89 8.85 -16.39
N ALA A 82 -19.96 7.57 -16.77
CA ALA A 82 -18.87 6.88 -17.44
C ALA A 82 -18.47 7.60 -18.74
N PRO A 83 -17.15 7.80 -18.97
CA PRO A 83 -16.68 8.48 -20.17
C PRO A 83 -17.10 7.70 -21.42
N ALA A 84 -17.62 8.43 -22.42
CA ALA A 84 -18.01 7.83 -23.69
C ALA A 84 -16.80 7.13 -24.33
N ALA A 85 -16.96 5.85 -24.66
CA ALA A 85 -15.93 5.11 -25.38
C ALA A 85 -15.67 5.81 -26.72
N LYS A 86 -14.45 6.31 -26.92
CA LYS A 86 -14.01 6.74 -28.25
C LYS A 86 -13.91 5.49 -29.11
N LYS A 87 -14.81 5.37 -30.09
CA LYS A 87 -14.75 4.37 -31.17
C LYS A 87 -13.56 4.63 -32.07
#